data_AF-A0A0D2ZYR0-F1
#
_entry.id   AF-A0A0D2ZYR0-F1
#
_cell.length_a   1.000
_cell.length_b   1.000
_cell.length_c   1.000
_cell.angle_alpha   90.00
_cell.angle_beta   90.00
_cell.angle_gamma   90.00
#
_symmetry.space_group_name_H-M   'P 1'
#
loop_
_entity.id
_entity.type
_entity.pdbx_description
1 polymer ?
#
loop_
_entity_poly.entity_id
_entity_poly.type
_entity_poly.pdbx_seq_one_letter_code
_entity_poly.pdbx_strand_id
1 'polypeptide(L)'
;MFSFIVNRQFHSMTIFQLCDVFGFGKGRQSCVPDFLEHNDFWKFFASGNFIAREAKQARIRSPVLRYAVRVISSVVYGKTEPAAVTKDELALLFIGAGHLWPQGADITYVSGKDINIGAVIAEKLAYFKVSDTKRCGFGAVITRIL
;
A
#
# COMPACT_ATOMS: atom_id res chain seq x y z
N MET A 1 5.21 18.16 6.44
CA MET A 1 5.18 19.23 5.41
C MET A 1 5.95 18.74 4.19
N PHE A 2 5.30 18.73 3.03
CA PHE A 2 5.85 18.38 1.73
C PHE A 2 6.17 19.66 0.98
N SER A 3 7.32 19.69 0.31
CA SER A 3 7.77 20.84 -0.47
C SER A 3 8.10 20.37 -1.87
N PHE A 4 7.72 21.15 -2.88
CA PHE A 4 7.93 20.81 -4.30
C PHE A 4 7.96 22.08 -5.15
N ILE A 5 8.49 21.99 -6.37
CA ILE A 5 8.61 23.12 -7.29
C ILE A 5 7.65 22.92 -8.47
N VAL A 6 6.84 23.94 -8.76
CA VAL A 6 6.00 24.01 -9.96
C VAL A 6 6.29 25.33 -10.64
N ASN A 7 6.54 25.33 -11.96
CA ASN A 7 6.83 26.55 -12.72
C ASN A 7 7.94 27.43 -12.11
N ARG A 8 9.00 26.83 -11.57
CA ARG A 8 10.11 27.51 -10.86
C ARG A 8 9.70 28.26 -9.59
N GLN A 9 8.49 28.06 -9.08
CA GLN A 9 8.03 28.59 -7.79
C GLN A 9 8.03 27.49 -6.74
N PHE A 10 8.45 27.85 -5.52
CA PHE A 10 8.48 26.93 -4.40
C PHE A 10 7.09 26.86 -3.77
N HIS A 11 6.55 25.66 -3.67
CA HIS A 11 5.29 25.39 -3.00
C HIS A 11 5.52 24.45 -1.83
N SER A 12 4.73 24.65 -0.77
CA SER A 12 4.72 23.79 0.40
C SER A 12 3.30 23.48 0.78
N MET A 13 3.03 22.22 1.12
CA MET A 13 1.73 21.80 1.60
C MET A 13 1.83 20.82 2.77
N THR A 14 0.84 20.90 3.65
CA THR A 14 0.66 19.91 4.70
C THR A 14 0.12 18.61 4.11
N ILE A 15 0.22 17.53 4.88
CA ILE A 15 -0.36 16.27 4.43
C ILE A 15 -1.87 16.36 4.28
N PHE A 16 -2.54 17.15 5.12
CA PHE A 16 -3.98 17.33 5.07
C PHE A 16 -4.42 18.07 3.80
N GLN A 17 -3.63 19.08 3.37
CA GLN A 17 -3.88 19.75 2.10
C GLN A 17 -3.65 18.82 0.91
N LEU A 18 -2.63 17.94 0.97
CA LEU A 18 -2.41 16.92 -0.05
C LEU A 18 -3.61 15.97 -0.10
N CYS A 19 -4.10 15.54 1.06
CA CYS A 19 -5.30 14.75 1.18
C CYS A 19 -6.52 15.42 0.55
N ASP A 20 -6.73 16.71 0.82
CA ASP A 20 -7.84 17.48 0.24
C ASP A 20 -7.75 17.53 -1.30
N VAL A 21 -6.56 17.73 -1.86
CA VAL A 21 -6.34 17.74 -3.32
C VAL A 21 -6.69 16.40 -3.96
N PHE A 22 -6.36 15.29 -3.31
CA PHE A 22 -6.69 13.95 -3.80
C PHE A 22 -8.10 13.47 -3.39
N GLY A 23 -8.91 14.32 -2.74
CA GLY A 23 -10.28 13.97 -2.33
C GLY A 23 -10.36 13.02 -1.13
N PHE A 24 -9.28 12.93 -0.36
CA PHE A 24 -9.15 12.04 0.78
C PHE A 24 -9.80 12.65 2.04
N GLY A 25 -10.86 12.01 2.57
CA GLY A 25 -11.61 12.51 3.74
C GLY A 25 -10.76 12.69 5.00
N LYS A 26 -10.90 13.86 5.66
CA LYS A 26 -10.25 14.20 6.94
C LYS A 26 -10.76 13.30 8.07
N GLY A 27 -9.87 12.85 8.96
CA GLY A 27 -10.23 12.10 10.18
C GLY A 27 -10.55 10.60 9.99
N ARG A 28 -10.37 10.07 8.78
CA ARG A 28 -10.52 8.64 8.50
C ARG A 28 -9.32 7.83 8.99
N GLN A 29 -9.53 6.57 9.37
CA GLN A 29 -8.47 5.67 9.83
C GLN A 29 -7.31 5.68 8.82
N SER A 30 -6.11 5.97 9.32
CA SER A 30 -4.84 5.90 8.57
C SER A 30 -4.24 4.49 8.57
N CYS A 31 -4.93 3.52 9.18
CA CYS A 31 -4.53 2.12 9.20
C CYS A 31 -5.30 1.30 8.16
N VAL A 32 -4.62 0.27 7.65
CA VAL A 32 -5.26 -0.78 6.87
C VAL A 32 -6.12 -1.60 7.84
N PRO A 33 -7.44 -1.76 7.60
CA PRO A 33 -8.31 -2.48 8.52
C PRO A 33 -8.01 -3.97 8.45
N ASP A 34 -8.46 -4.68 9.48
CA ASP A 34 -8.21 -6.10 9.57
C ASP A 34 -8.89 -6.85 8.41
N PHE A 35 -8.10 -7.70 7.74
CA PHE A 35 -8.55 -8.44 6.57
C PHE A 35 -8.93 -9.86 6.94
N LEU A 36 -10.21 -10.11 7.20
CA LEU A 36 -10.70 -11.42 7.67
C LEU A 36 -10.58 -12.48 6.58
N GLU A 37 -10.82 -12.10 5.33
CA GLU A 37 -10.87 -12.95 4.14
C GLU A 37 -9.47 -13.19 3.53
N HIS A 38 -8.40 -12.82 4.22
CA HIS A 38 -7.02 -12.96 3.75
C HIS A 38 -6.66 -14.36 3.25
N ASN A 39 -7.15 -15.40 3.93
CA ASN A 39 -6.85 -16.78 3.56
C ASN A 39 -7.54 -17.18 2.26
N ASP A 40 -8.82 -16.83 2.12
CA ASP A 40 -9.56 -17.11 0.89
C ASP A 40 -8.97 -16.27 -0.24
N PHE A 41 -8.78 -14.97 0.00
CA PHE A 41 -8.17 -14.06 -0.98
C PHE A 41 -6.87 -14.61 -1.55
N TRP A 42 -5.97 -15.04 -0.67
CA TRP A 42 -4.70 -15.65 -1.06
C TRP A 42 -4.88 -16.90 -1.92
N LYS A 43 -5.77 -17.83 -1.54
CA LYS A 43 -5.96 -19.10 -2.27
C LYS A 43 -6.41 -18.91 -3.72
N PHE A 44 -7.12 -17.82 -4.04
CA PHE A 44 -7.58 -17.57 -5.40
C PHE A 44 -6.47 -17.32 -6.39
N PHE A 45 -5.41 -16.61 -5.99
CA PHE A 45 -4.31 -16.29 -6.90
C PHE A 45 -2.95 -16.86 -6.49
N ALA A 46 -2.84 -17.48 -5.31
CA ALA A 46 -1.60 -18.07 -4.82
C ALA A 46 -1.82 -19.53 -4.36
N SER A 47 -0.71 -20.22 -4.11
CA SER A 47 -0.71 -21.62 -3.66
C SER A 47 -0.59 -21.73 -2.14
N GLY A 48 -1.36 -22.65 -1.54
CA GLY A 48 -1.37 -22.93 -0.10
C GLY A 48 -2.21 -21.96 0.73
N ASN A 49 -2.18 -22.11 2.05
CA ASN A 49 -2.83 -21.19 2.99
C ASN A 49 -1.98 -19.92 3.18
N PHE A 50 -2.62 -18.82 3.57
CA PHE A 50 -1.90 -17.61 3.92
C PHE A 50 -1.28 -17.76 5.32
N ILE A 51 0.05 -17.79 5.34
CA ILE A 51 0.85 -17.69 6.56
C ILE A 51 1.89 -16.62 6.26
N ALA A 52 1.88 -15.49 6.98
CA ALA A 52 2.66 -14.30 6.60
C ALA A 52 4.17 -14.57 6.37
N ARG A 53 4.76 -15.52 7.12
CA ARG A 53 6.17 -15.93 6.94
C ARG A 53 6.42 -16.80 5.70
N GLU A 54 5.40 -17.48 5.21
CA GLU A 54 5.46 -18.41 4.08
C GLU A 54 4.77 -17.89 2.81
N ALA A 55 4.03 -16.79 2.92
CA ALA A 55 3.31 -16.11 1.84
C ALA A 55 4.31 -15.42 0.89
N LYS A 56 5.18 -16.21 0.25
CA LYS A 56 6.19 -15.69 -0.69
C LYS A 56 5.51 -15.17 -1.95
N GLN A 57 5.97 -14.05 -2.47
CA GLN A 57 5.48 -13.48 -3.75
C GLN A 57 5.59 -14.49 -4.91
N ALA A 58 6.59 -15.38 -4.87
CA ALA A 58 6.76 -16.46 -5.84
C ALA A 58 5.58 -17.46 -5.88
N ARG A 59 4.82 -17.61 -4.79
CA ARG A 59 3.64 -18.49 -4.72
C ARG A 59 2.41 -17.89 -5.42
N ILE A 60 2.42 -16.59 -5.74
CA ILE A 60 1.38 -15.93 -6.53
C ILE A 60 1.48 -16.42 -7.98
N ARG A 61 0.42 -17.01 -8.49
CA ARG A 61 0.33 -17.59 -9.85
C ARG A 61 0.26 -16.53 -10.94
N SER A 62 -0.47 -15.44 -10.69
CA SER A 62 -0.61 -14.32 -11.64
C SER A 62 0.62 -13.40 -11.61
N PRO A 63 1.37 -13.25 -12.73
CA PRO A 63 2.49 -12.32 -12.80
C PRO A 63 2.10 -10.87 -12.53
N VAL A 64 0.90 -10.46 -12.96
CA VAL A 64 0.36 -9.11 -12.77
C VAL A 64 0.14 -8.83 -11.28
N LEU A 65 -0.52 -9.75 -10.57
CA LEU A 65 -0.73 -9.60 -9.12
C LEU A 65 0.58 -9.68 -8.35
N ARG A 66 1.54 -10.50 -8.80
CA ARG A 66 2.88 -10.55 -8.21
C ARG A 66 3.57 -9.20 -8.31
N TYR A 67 3.47 -8.53 -9.46
CA TYR A 67 4.03 -7.19 -9.66
C TYR A 67 3.29 -6.13 -8.84
N ALA A 68 1.96 -6.18 -8.77
CA ALA A 68 1.18 -5.26 -7.93
C ALA A 68 1.59 -5.34 -6.45
N VAL A 69 1.72 -6.55 -5.91
CA VAL A 69 2.20 -6.75 -4.53
C VAL A 69 3.66 -6.29 -4.37
N ARG A 70 4.52 -6.53 -5.37
CA ARG A 70 5.90 -6.03 -5.38
C ARG A 70 5.95 -4.51 -5.27
N VAL A 71 5.08 -3.80 -6.01
CA VAL A 71 4.95 -2.35 -5.95
C VAL A 71 4.47 -1.91 -4.58
N ILE A 72 3.41 -2.52 -4.03
CA ILE A 72 2.93 -2.21 -2.67
C ILE A 72 4.05 -2.38 -1.64
N SER A 73 4.74 -3.52 -1.65
CA SER A 73 5.86 -3.79 -0.74
C SER A 73 7.00 -2.80 -0.84
N SER A 74 7.37 -2.39 -2.05
CA SER A 74 8.54 -1.53 -2.28
C SER A 74 8.20 -0.06 -2.05
N VAL A 75 7.05 0.39 -2.53
CA VAL A 75 6.64 1.80 -2.54
C VAL A 75 5.95 2.19 -1.24
N VAL A 76 4.99 1.38 -0.78
CA VAL A 76 4.20 1.69 0.43
C VAL A 76 4.94 1.26 1.69
N TYR A 77 5.65 0.13 1.66
CA TYR A 77 6.37 -0.41 2.83
C TYR A 77 7.89 -0.31 2.77
N GLY A 78 8.47 0.25 1.71
CA GLY A 78 9.91 0.52 1.65
C GLY A 78 10.79 -0.74 1.77
N LYS A 79 10.26 -1.92 1.43
CA LYS A 79 11.02 -3.18 1.50
C LYS A 79 12.09 -3.18 0.41
N THR A 80 13.35 -3.32 0.79
CA THR A 80 14.50 -3.48 -0.12
C THR A 80 14.41 -4.78 -0.91
N GLU A 81 14.04 -5.87 -0.22
CA GLU A 81 13.87 -7.20 -0.79
C GLU A 81 12.48 -7.75 -0.46
N PRO A 82 11.45 -7.39 -1.26
CA PRO A 82 10.11 -7.94 -1.11
C PRO A 82 10.09 -9.45 -1.40
N ALA A 83 10.20 -10.28 -0.35
CA ALA A 83 10.11 -11.73 -0.47
C ALA A 83 8.74 -12.26 -0.03
N ALA A 84 8.28 -11.84 1.15
CA ALA A 84 7.04 -12.29 1.77
C ALA A 84 5.99 -11.17 1.84
N VAL A 85 4.74 -11.57 1.64
CA VAL A 85 3.55 -10.73 1.63
C VAL A 85 2.94 -10.69 3.03
N THR A 86 2.79 -9.49 3.60
CA THR A 86 2.12 -9.29 4.90
C THR A 86 0.61 -9.20 4.72
N LYS A 87 -0.12 -9.31 5.84
CA LYS A 87 -1.59 -9.18 5.83
C LYS A 87 -2.02 -7.82 5.31
N ASP A 88 -1.33 -6.75 5.70
CA ASP A 88 -1.64 -5.39 5.23
C ASP A 88 -1.37 -5.20 3.73
N GLU A 89 -0.27 -5.76 3.21
CA GLU A 89 0.04 -5.71 1.77
C GLU A 89 -1.02 -6.46 0.96
N LEU A 90 -1.47 -7.59 1.50
CA LEU A 90 -2.54 -8.39 0.91
C LEU A 90 -3.89 -7.66 0.95
N ALA A 91 -4.18 -6.94 2.03
CA ALA A 91 -5.38 -6.12 2.15
C ALA A 91 -5.36 -4.92 1.19
N LEU A 92 -4.22 -4.26 1.01
CA LEU A 92 -4.07 -3.21 -0.02
C LEU A 92 -4.25 -3.76 -1.42
N LEU A 93 -3.76 -4.98 -1.69
CA LEU A 93 -4.03 -5.66 -2.95
C LEU A 93 -5.53 -5.95 -3.10
N PHE A 94 -6.22 -6.38 -2.05
CA PHE A 94 -7.67 -6.60 -2.06
C PHE A 94 -8.44 -5.32 -2.38
N ILE A 95 -8.05 -4.19 -1.79
CA ILE A 95 -8.71 -2.90 -2.06
C ILE A 95 -8.58 -2.51 -3.55
N GLY A 96 -7.43 -2.76 -4.18
CA GLY A 96 -7.21 -2.43 -5.59
C GLY A 96 -7.72 -3.47 -6.59
N ALA A 97 -7.63 -4.76 -6.24
CA ALA A 97 -7.85 -5.88 -7.14
C ALA A 97 -8.99 -6.82 -6.71
N GLY A 98 -9.73 -6.47 -5.65
CA GLY A 98 -10.83 -7.27 -5.12
C GLY A 98 -11.97 -7.46 -6.12
N HIS A 99 -12.12 -6.55 -7.09
CA HIS A 99 -13.07 -6.71 -8.19
C HIS A 99 -12.77 -7.92 -9.11
N LEU A 100 -11.54 -8.45 -9.10
CA LEU A 100 -11.17 -9.66 -9.83
C LEU A 100 -11.61 -10.94 -9.12
N TRP A 101 -12.02 -10.83 -7.86
CA TRP A 101 -12.51 -11.94 -7.06
C TRP A 101 -13.87 -12.42 -7.60
N PRO A 102 -14.15 -13.75 -7.62
CA PRO A 102 -15.38 -14.28 -8.21
C PRO A 102 -16.64 -13.64 -7.62
N GLN A 103 -17.55 -13.20 -8.48
CA GLN A 103 -18.86 -12.67 -8.08
C GLN A 103 -19.67 -13.79 -7.42
N GLY A 104 -20.04 -13.62 -6.14
CA GLY A 104 -20.79 -14.61 -5.36
C GLY A 104 -20.08 -15.11 -4.10
N ALA A 105 -18.85 -14.69 -3.84
CA ALA A 105 -18.28 -14.87 -2.51
C ALA A 105 -18.88 -13.84 -1.55
N ASP A 106 -19.19 -14.30 -0.34
CA ASP A 106 -19.71 -13.46 0.74
C ASP A 106 -18.57 -12.56 1.24
N ILE A 107 -18.37 -11.40 0.60
CA ILE A 107 -17.33 -10.45 0.99
C ILE A 107 -17.87 -9.67 2.19
N THR A 108 -17.51 -10.13 3.39
CA THR A 108 -17.72 -9.38 4.64
C THR A 108 -16.68 -8.27 4.83
N TYR A 109 -15.60 -8.28 4.04
CA TYR A 109 -14.61 -7.21 4.06
C TYR A 109 -15.32 -5.92 3.73
N VAL A 110 -15.08 -4.90 4.53
CA VAL A 110 -15.61 -3.55 4.29
C VAL A 110 -14.97 -3.04 2.99
N SER A 111 -15.59 -3.37 1.87
CA SER A 111 -15.24 -2.88 0.55
C SER A 111 -15.42 -1.38 0.56
N GLY A 112 -14.32 -0.67 0.84
CA GLY A 112 -14.20 0.75 0.53
C GLY A 112 -15.06 1.72 1.33
N LYS A 113 -15.69 1.34 2.45
CA LYS A 113 -16.21 2.36 3.39
C LYS A 113 -15.10 2.79 4.35
N ASP A 114 -14.55 3.96 4.02
CA ASP A 114 -13.79 4.88 4.90
C ASP A 114 -12.28 4.64 5.12
N ILE A 115 -11.60 3.80 4.34
CA ILE A 115 -10.12 3.79 4.36
C ILE A 115 -9.60 4.95 3.51
N ASN A 116 -8.89 5.87 4.14
CA ASN A 116 -8.18 6.91 3.43
C ASN A 116 -6.80 6.37 2.99
N ILE A 117 -6.75 5.72 1.82
CA ILE A 117 -5.50 5.16 1.25
C ILE A 117 -4.42 6.23 1.14
N GLY A 118 -4.81 7.47 0.84
CA GLY A 118 -3.92 8.62 0.88
C GLY A 118 -3.24 8.83 2.22
N ALA A 119 -4.01 8.79 3.30
CA ALA A 119 -3.50 8.88 4.67
C ALA A 119 -2.59 7.70 5.02
N VAL A 120 -2.92 6.48 4.58
CA VAL A 120 -2.05 5.29 4.75
C VAL A 120 -0.70 5.52 4.06
N ILE A 121 -0.70 5.90 2.78
CA ILE A 121 0.52 6.16 2.01
C ILE A 121 1.32 7.29 2.64
N ALA A 122 0.64 8.36 3.01
CA ALA A 122 1.22 9.53 3.64
C ALA A 122 1.90 9.25 4.97
N GLU A 123 1.25 8.47 5.84
CA GLU A 123 1.80 8.05 7.12
C GLU A 123 3.06 7.21 6.91
N LYS A 124 3.04 6.28 5.94
CA LYS A 124 4.24 5.50 5.58
C LYS A 124 5.36 6.38 5.03
N LEU A 125 5.05 7.33 4.15
CA LEU A 125 6.04 8.29 3.63
C LEU A 125 6.61 9.18 4.74
N ALA A 126 5.79 9.63 5.68
CA ALA A 126 6.25 10.38 6.84
C ALA A 126 7.16 9.54 7.74
N TYR A 127 6.82 8.26 7.96
CA TYR A 127 7.67 7.31 8.67
C TYR A 127 9.04 7.15 8.00
N PHE A 128 9.10 7.03 6.66
CA PHE A 128 10.37 6.98 5.94
C PHE A 128 11.18 8.27 6.01
N LYS A 129 10.54 9.44 6.15
CA LYS A 129 11.24 10.72 6.30
C LYS A 129 11.91 10.88 7.67
N VAL A 130 11.30 10.35 8.73
CA VAL A 130 11.82 10.47 10.11
C VAL A 130 12.80 9.35 10.45
N SER A 131 12.66 8.18 9.82
CA SER A 131 13.60 7.08 9.96
C SER A 131 14.83 7.32 9.08
N ASP A 132 15.81 8.08 9.59
CA ASP A 132 17.17 8.29 9.02
C ASP A 132 17.98 7.00 8.74
N THR A 133 17.36 5.83 8.90
CA THR A 133 17.95 4.55 8.56
C THR A 133 17.98 4.32 7.06
N LYS A 134 19.15 4.61 6.47
CA LYS A 134 19.82 3.89 5.37
C LYS A 134 19.11 2.60 4.87
N ARG A 135 17.97 2.72 4.21
CA ARG A 135 17.34 1.64 3.43
C ARG A 135 17.11 2.16 2.03
N CYS A 136 18.11 1.86 1.19
CA CYS A 136 18.16 2.14 -0.23
C CYS A 136 16.91 1.64 -0.96
N GLY A 137 16.50 2.39 -1.97
CA GLY A 137 15.37 2.07 -2.84
C GLY A 137 14.67 3.35 -3.27
N PHE A 138 13.65 3.77 -2.54
CA PHE A 138 12.81 4.91 -2.91
C PHE A 138 13.14 6.23 -2.20
N GLY A 139 13.68 6.18 -0.97
CA GLY A 139 14.11 7.40 -0.25
C GLY A 139 15.15 8.22 -1.02
N ALA A 140 16.03 7.53 -1.76
CA ALA A 140 17.05 8.14 -2.63
C ALA A 140 16.49 8.71 -3.95
N VAL A 141 15.34 8.21 -4.42
CA VAL A 141 14.69 8.70 -5.65
C VAL A 141 13.91 9.98 -5.33
N ILE A 142 13.24 10.03 -4.17
CA ILE A 142 12.52 11.23 -3.74
C ILE A 142 13.49 12.37 -3.38
N THR A 143 14.66 12.07 -2.82
CA THR A 143 15.70 13.10 -2.57
C THR A 143 16.48 13.56 -3.80
N ARG A 144 16.33 12.89 -4.95
CA ARG A 144 16.93 13.36 -6.23
C ARG A 144 15.94 14.07 -7.15
N ILE A 145 14.65 13.99 -6.86
CA ILE A 145 13.58 14.70 -7.60
C ILE A 145 13.18 16.01 -6.88
N LEU A 146 13.57 16.17 -5.61
CA LEU A 146 13.51 17.43 -4.85
C LEU A 146 14.85 18.16 -4.90
#